data_AF-A0A2S4KCV1-F1
#
_entry.id   AF-A0A2S4KCV1-F1
#
_cell.length_a   1.000
_cell.length_b   1.000
_cell.length_c   1.000
_cell.angle_alpha   90.00
_cell.angle_beta   90.00
_cell.angle_gamma   90.00
#
_symmetry.space_group_name_H-M   'P 1'
#
loop_
_entity.id
_entity.type
_entity.pdbx_description
1 polymer ?
#
loop_
_entity_poly.entity_id
_entity_poly.type
_entity_poly.pdbx_seq_one_letter_code
_entity_poly.pdbx_strand_id
1 'polypeptide(L)'
;MGWYFSPQSRSELIAELIAPQQTERVSAKVIAHALRGNVLWSVVELTAKVEGVHRDLAPGQSLRYIRCDLLERSGNQWGYKPLEESMHPYYYSCPLSYLDLAPEQSADWRAGVRAYHARRRTPTAVTAPAATLMA
;
A
#
# COMPACT_ATOMS: atom_id res chain seq x y z
N MET A 1 6.02 7.31 17.19
CA MET A 1 7.18 6.41 17.12
C MET A 1 6.73 5.08 16.53
N GLY A 2 7.10 4.74 15.29
CA GLY A 2 6.63 3.53 14.60
C GLY A 2 7.43 3.18 13.33
N TRP A 3 8.69 3.60 13.30
CA TRP A 3 9.61 3.30 12.20
C TRP A 3 10.55 2.17 12.63
N TYR A 4 10.86 1.28 11.70
CA TYR A 4 11.82 0.19 11.87
C TYR A 4 12.97 0.41 10.91
N PHE A 5 14.20 0.56 11.40
CA PHE A 5 15.40 0.75 10.59
C PHE A 5 16.34 -0.43 10.74
N SER A 6 16.97 -0.84 9.62
CA SER A 6 17.99 -1.87 9.60
C SER A 6 19.12 -1.50 8.63
N PRO A 7 20.35 -2.00 8.86
CA PRO A 7 21.51 -1.71 8.01
C PRO A 7 21.49 -2.52 6.71
N GLN A 8 20.37 -2.42 5.97
CA GLN A 8 20.18 -3.09 4.68
C GLN A 8 19.90 -2.07 3.58
N SER A 9 20.10 -2.47 2.33
CA SER A 9 19.71 -1.70 1.15
C SER A 9 18.19 -1.61 1.04
N ARG A 10 17.72 -0.63 0.27
CA ARG A 10 16.30 -0.46 -0.02
C ARG A 10 15.68 -1.70 -0.68
N SER A 11 16.43 -2.36 -1.57
CA SER A 11 15.98 -3.56 -2.26
C SER A 11 15.87 -4.75 -1.33
N GLU A 12 16.82 -4.93 -0.42
CA GLU A 12 16.75 -5.98 0.62
C GLU A 12 15.57 -5.76 1.54
N LEU A 13 15.34 -4.52 1.99
CA LEU A 13 14.17 -4.17 2.79
C LEU A 13 12.86 -4.48 2.05
N ILE A 14 12.75 -4.11 0.77
CA ILE A 14 11.54 -4.43 -0.02
C ILE A 14 11.36 -5.94 -0.14
N ALA A 15 12.44 -6.70 -0.40
CA ALA A 15 12.38 -8.15 -0.49
C ALA A 15 11.93 -8.81 0.82
N GLU A 16 12.42 -8.31 1.97
CA GLU A 16 11.99 -8.73 3.30
C GLU A 16 10.50 -8.46 3.51
N LEU A 17 10.03 -7.24 3.18
CA LEU A 17 8.63 -6.84 3.39
C LEU A 17 7.64 -7.64 2.54
N ILE A 18 8.04 -8.11 1.35
CA ILE A 18 7.17 -8.93 0.47
C ILE A 18 7.35 -10.43 0.66
N ALA A 19 8.36 -10.86 1.43
CA ALA A 19 8.58 -12.27 1.71
C ALA A 19 7.38 -12.84 2.50
N PRO A 20 6.95 -14.08 2.19
CA PRO A 20 5.97 -14.77 3.02
C PRO A 20 6.46 -14.90 4.46
N GLN A 21 5.59 -14.63 5.42
CA GLN A 21 5.89 -14.79 6.83
C GLN A 21 5.02 -15.89 7.41
N GLN A 22 5.62 -16.77 8.20
CA GLN A 22 4.89 -17.83 8.89
C GLN A 22 5.29 -17.85 10.35
N THR A 23 4.30 -17.88 11.22
CA THR A 23 4.46 -18.20 12.64
C THR A 23 3.63 -19.44 12.95
N GLU A 24 3.68 -19.90 14.19
CA GLU A 24 2.81 -20.96 14.70
C GLU A 24 1.33 -20.54 14.64
N ARG A 25 1.04 -19.23 14.72
CA ARG A 25 -0.33 -18.71 14.83
C ARG A 25 -0.93 -18.27 13.50
N VAL A 26 -0.10 -17.80 12.56
CA VAL A 26 -0.59 -17.18 11.32
C VAL A 26 0.36 -17.42 10.15
N SER A 27 -0.19 -17.44 8.94
CA SER A 27 0.56 -17.36 7.68
C SER A 27 0.19 -16.06 6.97
N ALA A 28 1.16 -15.27 6.55
CA ALA A 28 0.96 -14.05 5.78
C ALA A 28 1.68 -14.15 4.45
N LYS A 29 0.95 -13.89 3.35
CA LYS A 29 1.49 -13.91 2.00
C LYS A 29 1.14 -12.63 1.28
N VAL A 30 2.11 -12.03 0.60
CA VAL A 30 1.85 -10.94 -0.35
C VAL A 30 1.38 -11.53 -1.68
N ILE A 31 0.17 -11.18 -2.11
CA ILE A 31 -0.42 -11.67 -3.37
C ILE A 31 -0.28 -10.67 -4.52
N ALA A 32 -0.10 -9.39 -4.19
CA ALA A 32 0.21 -8.33 -5.14
C ALA A 32 1.03 -7.24 -4.44
N HIS A 33 2.00 -6.64 -5.13
CA HIS A 33 2.77 -5.52 -4.61
C HIS A 33 3.18 -4.54 -5.71
N ALA A 34 3.32 -3.27 -5.35
CA ALA A 34 3.74 -2.22 -6.25
C ALA A 34 4.45 -1.09 -5.50
N LEU A 35 5.57 -0.64 -6.05
CA LEU A 35 6.27 0.53 -5.55
C LEU A 35 5.75 1.81 -6.23
N ARG A 36 5.45 2.84 -5.44
CA ARG A 36 5.04 4.17 -5.90
C ARG A 36 5.81 5.25 -5.14
N GLY A 37 6.90 5.72 -5.74
CA GLY A 37 7.85 6.59 -5.04
C GLY A 37 8.48 5.83 -3.87
N ASN A 38 8.28 6.32 -2.65
CA ASN A 38 8.73 5.71 -1.41
C ASN A 38 7.62 4.99 -0.63
N VAL A 39 6.52 4.64 -1.30
CA VAL A 39 5.46 3.82 -0.71
C VAL A 39 5.44 2.46 -1.37
N LEU A 40 5.61 1.40 -0.59
CA LEU A 40 5.38 0.02 -1.00
C LEU A 40 3.93 -0.34 -0.65
N TRP A 41 3.12 -0.51 -1.70
CA TRP A 41 1.75 -1.01 -1.58
C TRP A 41 1.75 -2.51 -1.72
N SER A 42 1.05 -3.21 -0.83
CA SER A 42 0.91 -4.67 -0.89
C SER A 42 -0.52 -5.09 -0.58
N VAL A 43 -1.02 -6.14 -1.23
CA VAL A 43 -2.19 -6.88 -0.78
C VAL A 43 -1.71 -8.12 -0.06
N VAL A 44 -2.05 -8.22 1.22
CA VAL A 44 -1.63 -9.32 2.09
C VAL A 44 -2.82 -10.24 2.30
N GLU A 45 -2.60 -11.55 2.10
CA GLU A 45 -3.50 -12.61 2.53
C GLU A 45 -2.99 -13.19 3.84
N LEU A 46 -3.84 -13.12 4.87
CA LEU A 46 -3.55 -13.54 6.24
C LEU A 46 -4.42 -14.75 6.58
N THR A 47 -3.80 -15.90 6.80
CA THR A 47 -4.47 -17.16 7.17
C THR A 47 -4.25 -17.48 8.65
N ALA A 48 -5.32 -17.60 9.42
CA ALA A 48 -5.23 -18.01 10.81
C ALA A 48 -4.91 -19.50 10.92
N LYS A 49 -3.94 -19.87 11.75
CA LYS A 49 -3.62 -21.28 12.08
C LYS A 49 -4.23 -21.71 13.42
N VAL A 50 -4.56 -20.74 14.26
CA VAL A 50 -5.15 -20.93 15.59
C VAL A 50 -6.28 -19.93 15.81
N GLU A 51 -7.11 -20.18 16.81
CA GLU A 51 -8.18 -19.27 17.22
C GLU A 51 -7.63 -17.93 17.75
N GLY A 52 -8.42 -16.87 17.64
CA GLY A 52 -8.11 -15.58 18.24
C GLY A 52 -6.99 -14.79 17.56
N VAL A 53 -6.65 -15.10 16.30
CA VAL A 53 -5.72 -14.28 15.48
C VAL A 53 -6.37 -12.98 15.05
N HIS A 54 -7.64 -13.04 14.67
CA HIS A 54 -8.48 -11.88 14.36
C HIS A 54 -9.91 -12.25 14.72
N ARG A 55 -10.72 -11.28 15.17
CA ARG A 55 -12.09 -11.51 15.63
C ARG A 55 -12.99 -12.20 14.59
N ASP A 56 -12.67 -11.96 13.31
CA ASP A 56 -13.41 -12.45 12.14
C ASP A 56 -12.70 -13.63 11.42
N LEU A 57 -11.73 -14.29 12.07
CA LEU A 57 -10.96 -15.40 11.50
C LEU A 57 -10.96 -16.63 12.42
N ALA A 58 -11.55 -17.71 11.94
CA ALA A 58 -11.35 -19.06 12.50
C ALA A 58 -10.09 -19.73 11.89
N PRO A 59 -9.50 -20.76 12.54
CA PRO A 59 -8.42 -21.55 11.99
C PRO A 59 -8.73 -22.07 10.58
N GLY A 60 -7.76 -21.94 9.67
CA GLY A 60 -7.87 -22.31 8.26
C GLY A 60 -8.54 -21.27 7.37
N GLN A 61 -9.18 -20.24 7.93
CA GLN A 61 -9.72 -19.13 7.15
C GLN A 61 -8.65 -18.09 6.84
N SER A 62 -8.89 -17.33 5.77
CA SER A 62 -8.02 -16.25 5.31
C SER A 62 -8.80 -14.95 5.16
N LEU A 63 -8.16 -13.83 5.49
CA LEU A 63 -8.62 -12.49 5.12
C LEU A 63 -7.59 -11.80 4.25
N ARG A 64 -8.01 -10.74 3.55
CA ARG A 64 -7.11 -9.90 2.78
C ARG A 64 -7.20 -8.46 3.25
N TYR A 65 -6.10 -7.74 3.19
CA TYR A 65 -6.07 -6.31 3.47
C TYR A 65 -4.99 -5.61 2.64
N ILE A 66 -5.14 -4.30 2.48
CA ILE A 66 -4.18 -3.44 1.78
C ILE A 66 -3.22 -2.85 2.82
N ARG A 67 -1.93 -3.12 2.62
CA ARG A 67 -0.83 -2.60 3.42
C ARG A 67 -0.10 -1.48 2.68
N CYS A 68 0.33 -0.48 3.44
CA CYS A 68 1.06 0.71 3.02
C CYS A 68 2.36 0.81 3.84
N ASP A 69 3.47 0.34 3.30
CA ASP A 69 4.77 0.49 3.95
C ASP A 69 5.46 1.75 3.42
N LEU A 70 5.59 2.78 4.26
CA LEU A 70 6.38 3.97 3.93
C LEU A 70 7.85 3.63 4.07
N LEU A 71 8.67 3.96 3.07
CA LEU A 71 10.11 3.69 3.07
C LEU A 71 10.89 4.99 3.23
N GLU A 72 11.87 4.99 4.13
CA GLU A 72 12.73 6.16 4.38
C GLU A 72 14.18 5.75 4.59
N ARG A 73 15.10 6.60 4.12
CA ARG A 73 16.53 6.42 4.37
C ARG A 73 16.94 7.30 5.54
N SER A 74 17.65 6.71 6.50
CA SER A 74 18.28 7.44 7.61
C SER A 74 19.76 7.05 7.68
N GLY A 75 20.64 7.99 7.36
CA GLY A 75 22.09 7.73 7.24
C GLY A 75 22.39 6.60 6.24
N ASN A 76 22.99 5.52 6.76
CA ASN A 76 23.35 4.31 6.00
C ASN A 76 22.32 3.18 6.13
N GLN A 77 21.16 3.46 6.73
CA GLN A 77 20.11 2.50 6.96
C GLN A 77 18.87 2.83 6.13
N TRP A 78 18.10 1.80 5.81
CA TRP A 78 16.75 1.94 5.32
C TRP A 78 15.77 1.50 6.39
N GLY A 79 14.64 2.19 6.45
CA GLY A 79 13.57 1.84 7.35
C GLY A 79 12.21 1.92 6.71
N TYR A 80 11.26 1.32 7.39
CA TYR A 80 9.86 1.35 7.01
C TYR A 80 8.95 1.69 8.17
N LYS A 81 7.80 2.29 7.83
CA LYS A 81 6.68 2.48 8.74
C LYS A 81 5.47 1.74 8.16
N PRO A 82 5.04 0.63 8.79
CA PRO A 82 3.86 -0.09 8.33
C PRO A 82 2.61 0.71 8.67
N LEU A 83 1.74 0.85 7.69
CA LEU A 83 0.38 1.36 7.81
C LEU A 83 -0.56 0.41 7.05
N GLU A 84 -1.86 0.52 7.29
CA GLU A 84 -2.88 -0.26 6.58
C GLU A 84 -4.10 0.60 6.24
N GLU A 85 -4.97 0.09 5.37
CA GLU A 85 -6.19 0.78 4.94
C GLU A 85 -7.04 1.29 6.13
N SER A 86 -7.20 0.48 7.18
CA SER A 86 -7.97 0.84 8.39
C SER A 86 -7.45 2.10 9.09
N MET A 87 -6.15 2.40 8.96
CA MET A 87 -5.50 3.54 9.61
C MET A 87 -5.62 4.83 8.81
N HIS A 88 -6.24 4.79 7.62
CA HIS A 88 -6.37 5.91 6.70
C HIS A 88 -5.02 6.63 6.46
N PRO A 89 -4.06 6.02 5.74
CA PRO A 89 -2.68 6.49 5.73
C PRO A 89 -2.46 7.84 5.02
N TYR A 90 -3.49 8.51 4.50
CA TYR A 90 -3.44 9.75 3.70
C TYR A 90 -2.55 9.69 2.45
N TYR A 91 -2.07 8.49 2.06
CA TYR A 91 -1.41 8.23 0.77
C TYR A 91 -2.40 7.59 -0.20
N TYR A 92 -2.50 8.15 -1.41
CA TYR A 92 -3.54 7.78 -2.38
C TYR A 92 -3.00 7.16 -3.68
N SER A 93 -1.69 6.85 -3.73
CA SER A 93 -1.04 6.28 -4.90
C SER A 93 -1.25 4.78 -5.09
N CYS A 94 -2.02 4.14 -4.19
CA CYS A 94 -2.34 2.71 -4.24
C CYS A 94 -2.92 2.31 -5.60
N PRO A 95 -2.47 1.21 -6.24
CA PRO A 95 -3.06 0.74 -7.50
C PRO A 95 -4.57 0.49 -7.37
N LEU A 96 -5.36 0.99 -8.34
CA LEU A 96 -6.82 0.81 -8.32
C LEU A 96 -7.25 -0.66 -8.28
N SER A 97 -6.50 -1.54 -8.93
CA SER A 97 -6.80 -2.98 -8.95
C SER A 97 -6.73 -3.62 -7.56
N TYR A 98 -6.04 -3.01 -6.59
CA TYR A 98 -5.93 -3.59 -5.24
C TYR A 98 -7.22 -3.43 -4.45
N LEU A 99 -8.04 -2.42 -4.79
CA LEU A 99 -9.31 -2.17 -4.14
C LEU A 99 -10.30 -3.32 -4.36
N ASP A 100 -10.16 -4.07 -5.45
CA ASP A 100 -11.00 -5.23 -5.77
C ASP A 100 -10.44 -6.54 -5.19
N LEU A 101 -9.20 -6.54 -4.68
CA LEU A 101 -8.52 -7.73 -4.15
C LEU A 101 -8.67 -7.89 -2.64
N ALA A 102 -9.14 -6.86 -1.93
CA ALA A 102 -9.31 -6.86 -0.49
C ALA A 102 -10.68 -6.25 -0.09
N PRO A 103 -11.34 -6.80 0.94
CA PRO A 103 -12.49 -6.17 1.57
C PRO A 103 -12.22 -4.71 1.96
N GLU A 104 -13.23 -3.86 1.85
CA GLU A 104 -13.13 -2.45 2.22
C GLU A 104 -13.03 -2.29 3.75
N GLN A 105 -12.03 -1.52 4.18
CA GLN A 105 -11.83 -1.14 5.58
C GLN A 105 -11.96 0.37 5.79
N SER A 106 -11.78 1.19 4.75
CA SER A 106 -11.96 2.64 4.82
C SER A 106 -12.51 3.21 3.52
N ALA A 107 -13.83 3.45 3.47
CA ALA A 107 -14.52 4.04 2.33
C ALA A 107 -13.92 5.40 1.91
N ASP A 108 -13.65 6.28 2.89
CA ASP A 108 -13.07 7.61 2.65
C ASP A 108 -11.68 7.53 2.02
N TRP A 109 -10.84 6.60 2.51
CA TRP A 109 -9.51 6.41 1.94
C TRP A 109 -9.60 5.90 0.49
N ARG A 110 -10.48 4.94 0.21
CA ARG A 110 -10.70 4.41 -1.15
C ARG A 110 -11.23 5.49 -2.09
N ALA A 111 -12.11 6.36 -1.63
CA ALA A 111 -12.56 7.52 -2.40
C ALA A 111 -11.38 8.44 -2.76
N GLY A 112 -10.47 8.69 -1.79
CA GLY A 112 -9.22 9.43 -2.02
C GLY A 112 -8.31 8.78 -3.08
N VAL A 113 -8.14 7.46 -3.03
CA VAL A 113 -7.38 6.69 -4.05
C VAL A 113 -8.01 6.85 -5.44
N ARG A 114 -9.33 6.70 -5.54
CA ARG A 114 -10.06 6.86 -6.81
C ARG A 114 -9.91 8.27 -7.37
N ALA A 115 -10.07 9.29 -6.54
CA ALA A 115 -9.90 10.69 -6.92
C ALA A 115 -8.46 11.00 -7.38
N TYR A 116 -7.46 10.46 -6.68
CA TYR A 116 -6.05 10.60 -7.05
C TYR A 116 -5.78 10.10 -8.47
N HIS A 117 -6.26 8.90 -8.82
CA HIS A 117 -6.08 8.34 -10.15
C HIS A 117 -6.91 9.05 -11.22
N ALA A 118 -8.12 9.49 -10.91
CA ALA A 118 -8.95 10.28 -11.84
C ALA A 118 -8.25 11.58 -12.26
N ARG A 119 -7.65 12.30 -11.30
CA ARG A 119 -6.87 13.53 -11.57
C ARG A 119 -5.68 13.28 -12.49
N ARG A 120 -5.00 12.14 -12.35
CA ARG A 120 -3.82 11.81 -13.18
C ARG A 120 -4.16 11.29 -14.57
N ARG A 121 -5.37 10.79 -14.77
CA ARG A 121 -5.87 10.36 -16.09
C ARG A 121 -6.39 11.51 -16.93
N THR A 122 -6.71 12.64 -16.31
CA THR A 122 -7.13 13.84 -17.04
C THR A 122 -5.88 14.43 -17.70
N PRO A 123 -5.74 14.41 -19.03
CA PRO A 123 -4.65 15.10 -19.69
C PRO A 123 -4.81 16.58 -19.34
N THR A 124 -3.73 17.23 -18.88
CA THR A 124 -3.71 18.68 -18.77
C THR A 124 -4.02 19.22 -20.15
N ALA A 125 -5.21 19.79 -20.35
CA ALA A 125 -5.52 20.49 -21.57
C ALA A 125 -4.50 21.62 -21.68
N VAL A 126 -3.55 21.48 -22.60
CA VAL A 126 -2.58 22.52 -22.91
C VAL A 126 -3.40 23.65 -23.54
N THR A 127 -3.66 24.70 -22.76
CA THR A 127 -4.31 25.91 -23.25
C THR A 127 -3.41 26.50 -24.34
N ALA A 128 -3.80 26.34 -25.61
CA ALA A 128 -3.10 26.98 -26.72
C ALA A 128 -3.18 28.51 -26.56
N PRO A 129 -2.09 29.26 -26.78
CA PRO A 129 -2.15 30.71 -26.73
C PRO A 129 -3.03 31.22 -27.88
N ALA A 130 -3.90 32.19 -27.56
CA ALA A 130 -4.74 32.86 -28.54
C ALA A 130 -3.85 33.59 -29.56
N ALA A 131 -3.97 33.23 -30.84
CA ALA A 131 -3.33 33.96 -31.93
C ALA A 131 -4.05 35.30 -32.12
N THR A 132 -3.35 36.40 -31.80
CA THR A 132 -3.77 37.76 -32.12
C THR A 132 -3.66 37.96 -33.64
N LEU A 133 -4.80 38.00 -34.35
CA LEU A 133 -4.87 38.58 -35.69
C LEU A 133 -4.83 40.11 -35.55
N MET A 134 -3.75 40.73 -36.00
CA MET A 134 -3.73 42.18 -36.30
C MET A 134 -4.10 42.37 -37.77
N ALA A 135 -5.07 43.26 -37.99
CA ALA A 135 -5.52 43.75 -39.28
C ALA A 135 -4.61 44.87 -39.80
#